data_AF-H5Y260-F1
#
_entry.id   AF-H5Y260-F1
#
_cell.length_a   1.000
_cell.length_b   1.000
_cell.length_c   1.000
_cell.angle_alpha   90.00
_cell.angle_beta   90.00
_cell.angle_gamma   90.00
#
_symmetry.space_group_name_H-M   'P 1'
#
loop_
_entity.id
_entity.type
_entity.pdbx_description
1 polymer ?
#
loop_
_entity_poly.entity_id
_entity_poly.type
_entity_poly.pdbx_seq_one_letter_code
_entity_poly.pdbx_strand_id
1 'polypeptide(L)'
;MNRKFIRLVTENPQGNYQYLHNMTVIKDKEVFLRDFEGEGDLSLVDYCKRECMERCNTDIDASVEEFGEHMDCGCPITLIYHMAVGHAELRNRLGQYESSGLSPEDLKERTCEWSEDDEGNWSCSKCTAVVIFAEDGPSENRMSFCPECGRKIINISLWKDELLEDEHE
;
A
#
# COMPACT_ATOMS: atom_id res chain seq x y z
N MET A 1 -7.86 8.66 -28.42
CA MET A 1 -6.58 7.96 -28.61
C MET A 1 -6.60 6.74 -27.69
N ASN A 2 -6.89 5.54 -28.22
CA ASN A 2 -6.92 4.31 -27.42
C ASN A 2 -5.48 3.89 -27.10
N ARG A 3 -4.92 4.41 -25.99
CA ARG A 3 -3.75 3.76 -25.40
C ARG A 3 -4.26 2.44 -24.81
N LYS A 4 -3.93 1.34 -25.45
CA LYS A 4 -4.08 -0.01 -24.88
C LYS A 4 -3.30 0.02 -23.56
N PHE A 5 -3.98 -0.18 -22.43
CA PHE A 5 -3.31 -0.36 -21.15
C PHE A 5 -2.37 -1.56 -21.31
N ILE A 6 -1.07 -1.30 -21.29
CA ILE A 6 -0.06 -2.35 -21.26
C ILE A 6 0.09 -2.70 -19.79
N ARG A 7 -0.31 -3.93 -19.43
CA ARG A 7 -0.10 -4.48 -18.10
C ARG A 7 1.41 -4.44 -17.79
N LEU A 8 1.78 -3.78 -16.71
CA LEU A 8 3.17 -3.65 -16.27
C LEU A 8 3.60 -4.85 -15.43
N VAL A 9 2.67 -5.41 -14.65
CA VAL A 9 2.95 -6.55 -13.77
C VAL A 9 2.70 -7.87 -14.47
N THR A 10 3.75 -8.66 -14.63
CA THR A 10 3.69 -9.98 -15.29
C THR A 10 4.61 -10.97 -14.60
N GLU A 11 4.19 -12.23 -14.58
CA GLU A 11 5.02 -13.35 -14.10
C GLU A 11 5.95 -13.91 -15.18
N ASN A 12 5.69 -13.57 -16.44
CA ASN A 12 6.51 -13.97 -17.59
C ASN A 12 7.00 -12.73 -18.35
N PRO A 13 7.92 -11.93 -17.78
CA PRO A 13 8.44 -10.74 -18.44
C PRO A 13 9.18 -11.09 -19.73
N GLN A 14 9.00 -10.25 -20.75
CA GLN A 14 9.66 -10.39 -22.05
C GLN A 14 10.55 -9.17 -22.33
N GLY A 15 11.85 -9.42 -22.51
CA GLY A 15 12.85 -8.41 -22.76
C GLY A 15 13.18 -7.53 -21.54
N ASN A 16 14.30 -6.81 -21.62
CA ASN A 16 14.91 -6.12 -20.47
C ASN A 16 13.96 -5.16 -19.75
N TYR A 17 13.12 -4.43 -20.48
CA TYR A 17 12.19 -3.47 -19.89
C TYR A 17 11.20 -4.14 -18.93
N GLN A 18 10.51 -5.21 -19.38
CA GLN A 18 9.56 -5.91 -18.52
C GLN A 18 10.27 -6.64 -17.38
N TYR A 19 11.46 -7.18 -17.62
CA TYR A 19 12.26 -7.83 -16.59
C TYR A 19 12.61 -6.87 -15.45
N LEU A 20 13.17 -5.69 -15.78
CA LEU A 20 13.53 -4.69 -14.77
C LEU A 20 12.30 -4.18 -14.00
N HIS A 21 11.16 -4.01 -14.65
CA HIS A 21 9.90 -3.66 -13.98
C HIS A 21 9.29 -4.79 -13.13
N ASN A 22 9.75 -6.03 -13.30
CA ASN A 22 9.26 -7.20 -12.56
C ASN A 22 10.38 -7.88 -11.75
N MET A 23 11.46 -7.15 -11.47
CA MET A 23 12.69 -7.72 -10.88
C MET A 23 12.54 -8.13 -9.42
N THR A 24 11.61 -7.55 -8.67
CA THR A 24 11.29 -8.01 -7.32
C THR A 24 9.90 -8.61 -7.29
N VAL A 25 9.77 -9.74 -6.61
CA VAL A 25 8.51 -10.51 -6.52
C VAL A 25 8.26 -10.91 -5.08
N ILE A 26 6.99 -11.07 -4.73
CA ILE A 26 6.58 -11.59 -3.42
C ILE A 26 6.20 -13.07 -3.60
N LYS A 27 6.81 -13.95 -2.81
CA LYS A 27 6.45 -15.37 -2.72
C LYS A 27 6.32 -15.73 -1.25
N ASP A 28 5.22 -16.37 -0.86
CA ASP A 28 4.97 -16.77 0.52
C ASP A 28 5.18 -15.65 1.56
N LYS A 29 4.82 -14.41 1.18
CA LYS A 29 5.00 -13.16 1.96
C LYS A 29 6.43 -12.64 2.09
N GLU A 30 7.40 -13.23 1.39
CA GLU A 30 8.79 -12.78 1.37
C GLU A 30 9.17 -12.16 0.03
N VAL A 31 10.17 -11.29 0.03
CA VAL A 31 10.65 -10.61 -1.19
C VAL A 31 11.83 -11.36 -1.79
N PHE A 32 11.72 -11.64 -3.08
CA PHE A 32 12.77 -12.24 -3.88
C PHE A 32 13.19 -11.32 -5.03
N LEU A 33 14.48 -11.35 -5.35
CA LEU A 33 15.07 -10.74 -6.52
C LEU A 33 15.09 -11.78 -7.64
N ARG A 34 14.46 -11.49 -8.79
CA ARG A 34 14.55 -12.36 -9.97
C ARG A 34 15.98 -12.41 -10.45
N ASP A 35 16.45 -13.62 -10.67
CA ASP A 35 17.76 -13.81 -11.27
C ASP A 35 17.72 -13.49 -12.78
N PHE A 36 18.78 -12.83 -13.23
CA PHE A 36 19.02 -12.49 -14.63
C PHE A 36 19.63 -13.66 -15.40
N GLU A 37 20.26 -14.61 -14.72
CA GLU A 37 21.04 -15.71 -15.33
C GLU A 37 20.27 -17.03 -15.40
N GLY A 38 19.14 -17.16 -14.69
CA GLY A 38 18.21 -18.29 -14.76
C GLY A 38 18.47 -19.41 -13.74
N GLU A 39 19.30 -19.17 -12.74
CA GLU A 39 19.62 -20.07 -11.63
C GLU A 39 18.52 -20.11 -10.55
N GLY A 40 17.60 -19.14 -10.58
CA GLY A 40 16.43 -19.08 -9.70
C GLY A 40 16.41 -17.81 -8.86
N ASP A 41 15.23 -17.41 -8.41
CA ASP A 41 15.07 -16.17 -7.68
C ASP A 41 15.80 -16.21 -6.32
N LEU A 42 16.47 -15.11 -5.97
CA LEU A 42 17.27 -14.96 -4.78
C LEU A 42 16.46 -14.31 -3.65
N SER A 43 16.48 -14.88 -2.44
CA SER A 43 15.90 -14.23 -1.25
C SER A 43 16.58 -12.89 -0.99
N LEU A 44 15.79 -11.82 -0.84
CA LEU A 44 16.32 -10.49 -0.52
C LEU A 44 17.02 -10.48 0.84
N VAL A 45 16.48 -11.20 1.82
CA VAL A 45 17.08 -11.31 3.16
C VAL A 45 18.43 -12.02 3.08
N ASP A 46 18.52 -13.14 2.36
CA ASP A 46 19.77 -13.88 2.22
C ASP A 46 20.82 -13.06 1.45
N TYR A 47 20.39 -12.33 0.42
CA TYR A 47 21.24 -11.36 -0.28
C TYR A 47 21.79 -10.32 0.71
N CYS A 48 20.93 -9.65 1.48
CA CYS A 48 21.35 -8.62 2.42
C CYS A 48 22.24 -9.18 3.53
N LYS A 49 21.95 -10.35 4.10
CA LYS A 49 22.79 -11.01 5.12
C LYS A 49 24.21 -11.26 4.59
N ARG A 50 24.32 -11.81 3.38
CA ARG A 50 25.62 -12.05 2.73
C ARG A 50 26.38 -10.75 2.51
N GLU A 51 25.75 -9.73 1.93
CA GLU A 51 26.41 -8.45 1.67
C GLU A 51 26.78 -7.71 2.97
N CYS A 52 25.96 -7.81 4.02
CA CYS A 52 26.25 -7.24 5.34
C CYS A 52 27.49 -7.90 5.96
N MET A 53 27.60 -9.23 5.86
CA MET A 53 28.77 -9.95 6.33
C MET A 53 30.02 -9.57 5.52
N GLU A 54 29.94 -9.59 4.19
CA GLU A 54 31.08 -9.35 3.32
C GLU A 54 31.60 -7.90 3.35
N ARG A 55 30.69 -6.91 3.40
CA ARG A 55 31.05 -5.49 3.27
C ARG A 55 31.11 -4.75 4.59
N CYS A 56 30.28 -5.14 5.54
CA CYS A 56 30.16 -4.46 6.83
C CYS A 56 30.72 -5.30 7.99
N ASN A 57 31.08 -6.56 7.76
CA ASN A 57 31.49 -7.52 8.79
C ASN A 57 30.45 -7.61 9.92
N THR A 58 29.18 -7.56 9.53
CA THR A 58 28.02 -7.64 10.43
C THR A 58 27.27 -8.92 10.12
N ASP A 59 27.21 -9.80 11.11
CA ASP A 59 26.34 -10.98 11.08
C ASP A 59 24.97 -10.61 11.66
N ILE A 60 23.91 -10.83 10.89
CA ILE A 60 22.54 -10.50 11.29
C ILE A 60 21.77 -11.80 11.46
N ASP A 61 21.67 -12.24 12.71
CA ASP A 61 20.89 -13.41 13.11
C ASP A 61 19.45 -12.97 13.48
N ALA A 62 18.66 -12.69 12.45
CA ALA A 62 17.25 -12.33 12.56
C ALA A 62 16.38 -13.19 11.63
N SER A 63 15.12 -13.41 12.01
CA SER A 63 14.13 -14.02 11.12
C SER A 63 13.80 -13.10 9.94
N VAL A 64 13.09 -13.60 8.93
CA VAL A 64 12.68 -12.78 7.78
C VAL A 64 11.76 -11.65 8.20
N GLU A 65 10.86 -11.91 9.16
CA GLU A 65 9.89 -10.94 9.68
C GLU A 65 10.56 -9.81 10.45
N GLU A 66 11.63 -10.11 11.19
CA GLU A 66 12.34 -9.14 12.03
C GLU A 66 13.48 -8.43 11.27
N PHE A 67 13.91 -8.97 10.12
CA PHE A 67 15.09 -8.49 9.40
C PHE A 67 15.02 -6.99 9.04
N GLY A 68 13.82 -6.49 8.71
CA GLY A 68 13.62 -5.08 8.37
C GLY A 68 14.00 -4.10 9.48
N GLU A 69 13.84 -4.49 10.74
CA GLU A 69 14.20 -3.67 11.91
C GLU A 69 15.73 -3.52 12.05
N HIS A 70 16.50 -4.43 11.45
CA HIS A 70 17.97 -4.37 11.40
C HIS A 70 18.50 -3.58 10.19
N MET A 71 17.62 -3.14 9.27
CA MET A 71 17.96 -2.35 8.10
C MET A 71 17.77 -0.85 8.40
N ASP A 72 18.49 -0.35 9.40
CA ASP A 72 18.37 1.02 9.94
C ASP A 72 19.64 1.88 9.72
N CYS A 73 20.68 1.31 9.12
CA CYS A 73 21.93 2.01 8.88
C CYS A 73 21.99 2.68 7.48
N GLY A 74 22.83 3.71 7.32
CA GLY A 74 22.95 4.46 6.07
C GLY A 74 23.77 3.77 4.95
N CYS A 75 23.97 2.45 5.02
CA CYS A 75 24.77 1.74 4.03
C CYS A 75 23.96 1.42 2.75
N PRO A 76 24.62 1.16 1.61
CA PRO A 76 23.93 0.82 0.38
C PRO A 76 23.05 -0.44 0.47
N ILE A 77 23.33 -1.36 1.39
CA ILE A 77 22.57 -2.60 1.57
C ILE A 77 21.18 -2.30 2.14
N THR A 78 21.11 -1.45 3.17
CA THR A 78 19.84 -0.93 3.71
C THR A 78 19.02 -0.24 2.63
N LEU A 79 19.66 0.57 1.79
CA LEU A 79 18.98 1.23 0.67
C LEU A 79 18.40 0.22 -0.32
N ILE A 80 19.19 -0.79 -0.71
CA ILE A 80 18.73 -1.86 -1.62
C ILE A 80 17.56 -2.62 -0.99
N TYR A 81 17.64 -2.97 0.30
CA TYR A 81 16.58 -3.64 1.02
C TYR A 81 15.26 -2.87 0.92
N HIS A 82 15.24 -1.60 1.38
CA HIS A 82 14.03 -0.78 1.39
C HIS A 82 13.49 -0.48 -0.01
N MET A 83 14.39 -0.27 -0.99
CA MET A 83 13.98 -0.11 -2.39
C MET A 83 13.35 -1.38 -2.96
N ALA A 84 13.91 -2.55 -2.66
CA ALA A 84 13.41 -3.83 -3.17
C ALA A 84 12.07 -4.21 -2.53
N VAL A 85 11.93 -4.03 -1.21
CA VAL A 85 10.66 -4.20 -0.47
C VAL A 85 9.61 -3.24 -1.02
N GLY A 86 9.92 -1.94 -1.09
CA GLY A 86 9.01 -0.93 -1.61
C GLY A 86 8.58 -1.22 -3.05
N HIS A 87 9.52 -1.62 -3.92
CA HIS A 87 9.21 -2.01 -5.29
C HIS A 87 8.31 -3.26 -5.33
N ALA A 88 8.59 -4.28 -4.52
CA ALA A 88 7.82 -5.53 -4.49
C ALA A 88 6.37 -5.28 -4.04
N GLU A 89 6.18 -4.47 -2.99
CA GLU A 89 4.86 -4.11 -2.49
C GLU A 89 4.05 -3.30 -3.51
N LEU A 90 4.68 -2.25 -4.08
CA LEU A 90 4.02 -1.42 -5.09
C LEU A 90 3.65 -2.24 -6.33
N ARG A 91 4.55 -3.13 -6.77
CA ARG A 91 4.27 -4.07 -7.86
C ARG A 91 3.09 -4.99 -7.52
N ASN A 92 3.03 -5.55 -6.32
CA ASN A 92 1.93 -6.44 -5.93
C ASN A 92 0.59 -5.69 -5.91
N ARG A 93 0.53 -4.49 -5.32
CA ARG A 93 -0.66 -3.64 -5.32
C ARG A 93 -1.08 -3.23 -6.73
N LEU A 94 -0.12 -2.88 -7.58
CA LEU A 94 -0.36 -2.59 -8.99
C LEU A 94 -0.92 -3.81 -9.73
N GLY A 95 -0.39 -5.01 -9.46
CA GLY A 95 -0.88 -6.25 -10.07
C GLY A 95 -2.33 -6.58 -9.68
N GLN A 96 -2.72 -6.32 -8.43
CA GLN A 96 -4.11 -6.43 -7.97
C GLN A 96 -5.01 -5.44 -8.69
N TYR A 97 -4.58 -4.19 -8.81
CA TYR A 97 -5.31 -3.15 -9.54
C TYR A 97 -5.47 -3.48 -11.04
N GLU A 98 -4.39 -3.88 -11.72
CA GLU A 98 -4.43 -4.29 -13.12
C GLU A 98 -5.34 -5.52 -13.34
N SER A 99 -5.43 -6.40 -12.35
CA SER A 99 -6.30 -7.58 -12.40
C SER A 99 -7.75 -7.30 -12.08
N SER A 100 -8.07 -6.18 -11.41
CA SER A 100 -9.46 -5.79 -11.13
C SER A 100 -10.19 -5.26 -12.36
N GLY A 101 -9.47 -5.00 -13.46
CA GLY A 101 -10.04 -4.43 -14.69
C GLY A 101 -10.47 -2.96 -14.57
N LEU A 102 -10.12 -2.29 -13.47
CA LEU A 102 -10.43 -0.88 -13.25
C LEU A 102 -9.42 -0.01 -13.99
N SER A 103 -9.89 1.05 -14.64
CA SER A 103 -9.06 2.13 -15.17
C SER A 103 -8.99 3.30 -14.17
N PRO A 104 -7.98 4.19 -14.29
CA PRO A 104 -7.90 5.38 -13.43
C PRO A 104 -9.14 6.26 -13.56
N GLU A 105 -9.77 6.26 -14.74
CA GLU A 105 -11.05 6.92 -14.99
C GLU A 105 -12.19 6.29 -14.18
N ASP A 106 -12.28 4.95 -14.12
CA ASP A 106 -13.29 4.25 -13.31
C ASP A 106 -13.14 4.59 -11.83
N LEU A 107 -11.92 4.86 -11.36
CA LEU A 107 -11.66 5.26 -9.97
C LEU A 107 -12.10 6.69 -9.66
N LYS A 108 -12.07 7.62 -10.63
CA LYS A 108 -12.46 9.03 -10.40
C LYS A 108 -13.93 9.16 -10.01
N GLU A 109 -14.77 8.27 -10.52
CA GLU A 109 -16.21 8.25 -10.24
C GLU A 109 -16.54 7.55 -8.91
N ARG A 110 -15.57 6.88 -8.26
CA ARG A 110 -15.79 6.19 -6.99
C ARG A 110 -15.72 7.16 -5.83
N THR A 111 -16.90 7.59 -5.39
CA THR A 111 -17.07 8.48 -4.25
C THR A 111 -17.60 7.74 -3.03
N CYS A 112 -17.43 8.35 -1.86
CA CYS A 112 -18.04 7.96 -0.60
C CYS A 112 -18.41 9.20 0.23
N GLU A 113 -19.21 8.97 1.25
CA GLU A 113 -19.62 9.98 2.23
C GLU A 113 -19.16 9.50 3.61
N TRP A 114 -18.91 10.45 4.50
CA TRP A 114 -18.50 10.19 5.87
C TRP A 114 -19.48 10.84 6.84
N SER A 115 -19.88 10.10 7.87
CA SER A 115 -20.82 10.58 8.87
C SER A 115 -20.38 10.20 10.27
N GLU A 116 -20.61 11.11 11.21
CA GLU A 116 -20.48 10.89 12.64
C GLU A 116 -21.78 10.27 13.20
N ASP A 117 -21.66 9.35 14.14
CA ASP A 117 -22.77 8.82 14.94
C ASP A 117 -22.91 9.52 16.31
N ASP A 118 -23.87 9.09 17.12
CA ASP A 118 -24.16 9.64 18.44
C ASP A 118 -23.08 9.35 19.50
N GLU A 119 -22.14 8.45 19.19
CA GLU A 119 -20.98 8.13 20.03
C GLU A 119 -19.72 8.86 19.57
N GLY A 120 -19.79 9.66 18.50
CA GLY A 120 -18.65 10.37 17.91
C GLY A 120 -17.77 9.51 17.01
N ASN A 121 -18.22 8.31 16.61
CA ASN A 121 -17.51 7.47 15.65
C ASN A 121 -17.80 7.94 14.23
N TRP A 122 -16.76 7.96 13.40
CA TRP A 122 -16.86 8.35 12.00
C TRP A 122 -16.85 7.13 11.09
N SER A 123 -17.83 7.01 10.21
CA SER A 123 -17.96 5.86 9.32
C SER A 123 -18.06 6.24 7.84
N CYS A 124 -17.60 5.34 6.97
CA CYS A 124 -17.69 5.50 5.53
C CYS A 124 -18.97 4.86 4.97
N SER A 125 -19.71 5.55 4.10
CA SER A 125 -20.93 5.02 3.48
C SER A 125 -20.73 3.90 2.44
N LYS A 126 -19.48 3.52 2.14
CA LYS A 126 -19.13 2.55 1.08
C LYS A 126 -18.28 1.37 1.53
N CYS A 127 -17.56 1.48 2.63
CA CYS A 127 -16.74 0.40 3.18
C CYS A 127 -16.98 0.27 4.68
N THR A 128 -16.42 -0.75 5.31
CA THR A 128 -16.58 -1.03 6.74
C THR A 128 -15.64 -0.20 7.62
N ALA A 129 -15.14 0.93 7.11
CA ALA A 129 -14.24 1.79 7.88
C ALA A 129 -15.02 2.50 8.99
N VAL A 130 -14.50 2.40 10.21
CA VAL A 130 -14.94 3.18 11.37
C VAL A 130 -13.67 3.75 12.02
N VAL A 131 -13.66 5.06 12.25
CA VAL A 131 -12.50 5.78 12.80
C VAL A 131 -12.97 6.64 13.95
N ILE A 132 -12.20 6.62 15.03
CA ILE A 132 -12.32 7.54 16.15
C ILE A 132 -11.13 8.48 16.07
N PHE A 133 -11.39 9.77 15.94
CA PHE A 133 -10.35 10.79 15.93
C PHE A 133 -10.04 11.23 17.37
N ALA A 134 -8.76 11.46 17.67
CA ALA A 134 -8.34 11.92 18.99
C ALA A 134 -8.85 13.35 19.29
N GLU A 135 -8.88 14.20 18.27
CA GLU A 135 -9.43 15.55 18.27
C GLU A 135 -10.02 15.83 16.86
N ASP A 136 -11.14 16.58 16.82
CA ASP A 136 -11.87 16.98 15.61
C ASP A 136 -12.37 15.83 14.71
N GLY A 137 -12.76 16.11 13.46
CA GLY A 137 -13.30 15.15 12.50
C GLY A 137 -12.50 15.06 11.19
N PRO A 138 -13.03 14.35 10.17
CA PRO A 138 -12.35 14.14 8.89
C PRO A 138 -11.99 15.45 8.16
N SER A 139 -12.82 16.49 8.29
CA SER A 139 -12.60 17.79 7.64
C SER A 139 -11.34 18.49 8.16
N GLU A 140 -11.20 18.57 9.48
CA GLU A 140 -10.09 19.24 10.18
C GLU A 140 -8.79 18.48 9.96
N ASN A 141 -8.89 17.15 9.81
CA ASN A 141 -7.80 16.25 9.44
C ASN A 141 -7.49 16.24 7.93
N ARG A 142 -8.12 17.14 7.14
CA ARG A 142 -7.92 17.32 5.67
C ARG A 142 -8.16 16.05 4.87
N MET A 143 -9.05 15.20 5.35
CA MET A 143 -9.34 13.91 4.75
C MET A 143 -10.13 14.09 3.45
N SER A 144 -9.44 13.93 2.32
CA SER A 144 -10.04 14.02 0.98
C SER A 144 -10.44 12.66 0.41
N PHE A 145 -9.91 11.58 1.00
CA PHE A 145 -10.12 10.19 0.58
C PHE A 145 -10.33 9.31 1.80
N CYS A 146 -11.15 8.27 1.66
CA CYS A 146 -11.31 7.25 2.70
C CYS A 146 -9.97 6.50 2.91
N PRO A 147 -9.45 6.39 4.14
CA PRO A 147 -8.16 5.74 4.42
C PRO A 147 -8.19 4.23 4.13
N GLU A 148 -9.36 3.59 4.25
CA GLU A 148 -9.50 2.15 4.01
C GLU A 148 -9.73 1.83 2.53
N CYS A 149 -10.71 2.47 1.89
CA CYS A 149 -11.10 2.10 0.51
C CYS A 149 -10.58 3.04 -0.59
N GLY A 150 -9.91 4.13 -0.23
CA GLY A 150 -9.30 5.09 -1.17
C GLY A 150 -10.29 5.91 -2.00
N ARG A 151 -11.60 5.78 -1.78
CA ARG A 151 -12.62 6.56 -2.50
C ARG A 151 -12.58 8.03 -2.11
N LYS A 152 -12.85 8.92 -3.07
CA LYS A 152 -12.94 10.37 -2.81
C LYS A 152 -14.13 10.67 -1.91
N ILE A 153 -13.91 11.48 -0.87
CA ILE A 153 -14.99 11.92 0.02
C ILE A 153 -15.68 13.11 -0.63
N ILE A 154 -16.99 13.02 -0.80
CA ILE A 154 -17.81 14.10 -1.41
C ILE A 154 -18.71 14.81 -0.40
N ASN A 155 -18.94 14.21 0.76
CA ASN A 155 -19.76 14.77 1.82
C ASN A 155 -19.28 14.30 3.18
N ILE A 156 -19.33 15.20 4.17
CA ILE A 156 -19.01 14.94 5.57
C ILE A 156 -20.17 15.51 6.40
N SER A 157 -20.83 14.66 7.18
CA SER A 157 -21.99 15.06 8.00
C SER A 157 -21.75 14.78 9.48
N LEU A 158 -21.90 15.82 10.30
CA LEU A 158 -21.90 15.70 11.75
C LEU A 158 -23.23 15.10 12.23
N TRP A 159 -23.17 14.40 13.35
CA TRP A 159 -24.39 14.00 14.05
C TRP A 159 -25.12 15.26 14.53
N LYS A 160 -26.44 15.26 14.41
CA LYS A 160 -27.31 16.32 14.94
C LYS A 160 -28.35 15.66 15.80
N ASP A 161 -28.44 16.11 17.04
CA ASP A 161 -29.51 15.73 17.95
C ASP A 161 -30.83 16.30 17.38
N GLU A 162 -31.70 15.44 16.83
CA GLU A 162 -33.06 15.83 16.47
C GLU A 162 -33.88 16.02 17.75
N LEU A 163 -33.61 17.09 18.49
CA LEU A 163 -34.58 17.62 19.45
C LEU A 163 -35.73 18.21 18.64
N LEU A 164 -36.76 17.40 18.44
CA LEU A 164 -38.09 17.81 17.98
C LEU A 164 -38.51 19.08 18.74
N GLU A 165 -38.64 20.18 17.99
CA GLU A 165 -39.45 21.32 18.38
C GLU A 165 -40.91 20.84 18.45
N ASP A 166 -41.34 20.33 19.60
CA ASP A 166 -42.76 20.20 19.90
C ASP A 166 -43.20 21.40 20.75
N GLU A 167 -43.99 22.23 20.07
CA GLU A 167 -44.70 23.42 20.50
C GLU A 167 -45.39 23.22 21.86
N HIS A 168 -45.11 24.11 22.82
CA HIS A 168 -46.01 24.33 23.95
C HIS A 168 -46.82 25.61 23.71
N GLU A 169 -48.08 25.41 23.34
CA GLU A 169 -49.19 26.38 23.41
C GLU A 169 -49.34 27.01 24.81
#